data_AF-A0A7H1N2E7-F1
#
_entry.id   AF-A0A7H1N2E7-F1
#
_cell.length_a   1.000
_cell.length_b   1.000
_cell.length_c   1.000
_cell.angle_alpha   90.00
_cell.angle_beta   90.00
_cell.angle_gamma   90.00
#
_symmetry.space_group_name_H-M   'P 1'
#
loop_
_entity.id
_entity.type
_entity.pdbx_description
1 polymer ?
#
loop_
_entity_poly.entity_id
_entity_poly.type
_entity_poly.pdbx_seq_one_letter_code
_entity_poly.pdbx_strand_id
1 'polypeptide(L)'
;MLQEYLGLSSNSLPKDLGDGSGAASTAVSGSAIKTELTFTSADLNAQGKLIVSFDWNFLSAESVPSGLPGFNDYAIFTVSDGTTFKVLTLTDARETGLNASGWRTSTYDLTSLFGADVTAGRSLTLGFAVVNDQDDQRPSSLLLDNVRINAPAPVPPEATLLHSTEAGTFLTYRHTPTAIADATATLATTAGAPLTIAPSTLLANDVPSPGSSSVSFVGLYGAAGKGLVSYVNGQIVYNPNGQFAALALGEIGFDTFHYQITDANGGIGRGEVTVQITGLNDVPSTTAFVATPVASENGTPIIIADVLAHADDIDSDDSSATLRIVSASAVSGAEIHLDGDRGQNFIYDPSKTVAFEYLGVGETASDLITYTVVDRHGGAATGQLTITVQGSNDVPTARSDAFSVDEDHIATLAVLANDSDPDRNDTLRVVKINGQAISFGNPVALASGCADPAYHRRAAAV
;
A
#
# COMPACT_ATOMS: atom_id res chain seq x y z
N MET A 1 3.30 -49.35 5.93
CA MET A 1 4.70 -48.94 5.65
C MET A 1 5.17 -49.36 4.24
N LEU A 2 5.59 -50.61 3.95
CA LEU A 2 6.02 -51.00 2.58
C LEU A 2 4.99 -50.69 1.46
N GLN A 3 3.72 -51.01 1.70
CA GLN A 3 2.63 -50.76 0.74
C GLN A 3 2.30 -49.27 0.60
N GLU A 4 2.55 -48.51 1.65
CA GLU A 4 2.20 -47.09 1.78
C GLU A 4 3.29 -46.19 1.19
N TYR A 5 4.56 -46.55 1.39
CA TYR A 5 5.72 -45.78 0.94
C TYR A 5 6.28 -46.27 -0.40
N LEU A 6 6.25 -47.58 -0.64
CA LEU A 6 6.84 -48.19 -1.83
C LEU A 6 5.80 -48.90 -2.72
N GLY A 7 4.51 -48.90 -2.39
CA GLY A 7 3.50 -49.63 -3.18
C GLY A 7 3.66 -51.16 -3.18
N LEU A 8 4.49 -51.71 -2.28
CA LEU A 8 4.80 -53.12 -2.19
C LEU A 8 3.91 -53.83 -1.16
N SER A 9 3.25 -54.92 -1.56
CA SER A 9 2.76 -55.91 -0.59
C SER A 9 3.92 -56.76 -0.04
N SER A 10 3.72 -57.42 1.12
CA SER A 10 4.71 -58.32 1.72
C SER A 10 5.13 -59.48 0.79
N ASN A 11 4.31 -59.81 -0.21
CA ASN A 11 4.53 -60.93 -1.12
C ASN A 11 5.27 -60.53 -2.41
N SER A 12 5.56 -59.24 -2.59
CA SER A 12 6.13 -58.65 -3.83
C SER A 12 7.62 -58.31 -3.72
N LEU A 13 8.26 -58.56 -2.58
CA LEU A 13 9.72 -58.48 -2.47
C LEU A 13 10.34 -59.71 -3.16
N PRO A 14 11.46 -59.55 -3.90
CA PRO A 14 12.21 -60.69 -4.42
C PRO A 14 12.50 -61.70 -3.30
N LYS A 15 12.17 -62.99 -3.54
CA LYS A 15 12.46 -64.08 -2.58
C LYS A 15 13.95 -64.23 -2.29
N ASP A 16 14.78 -63.70 -3.17
CA ASP A 16 16.25 -63.77 -3.12
C ASP A 16 16.86 -62.73 -2.15
N LEU A 17 16.04 -61.90 -1.49
CA LEU A 17 16.48 -61.01 -0.40
C LEU A 17 16.53 -61.71 0.98
N GLY A 18 16.31 -63.02 1.02
CA GLY A 18 16.58 -63.83 2.20
C GLY A 18 17.96 -64.49 2.10
N ASP A 19 18.59 -64.74 3.24
CA ASP A 19 19.85 -65.47 3.44
C ASP A 19 19.86 -66.95 2.95
N GLY A 20 18.87 -67.35 2.14
CA GLY A 20 18.66 -68.74 1.69
C GLY A 20 17.96 -69.63 2.73
N SER A 21 17.59 -69.13 3.91
CA SER A 21 16.91 -69.91 4.96
C SER A 21 15.39 -70.06 4.76
N GLY A 22 14.80 -69.35 3.78
CA GLY A 22 13.36 -69.38 3.51
C GLY A 22 12.51 -68.54 4.47
N ALA A 23 13.12 -67.77 5.39
CA ALA A 23 12.43 -66.74 6.16
C ALA A 23 12.36 -65.44 5.35
N ALA A 24 11.15 -64.96 5.05
CA ALA A 24 10.97 -63.66 4.40
C ALA A 24 11.36 -62.54 5.38
N SER A 25 12.16 -61.56 4.91
CA SER A 25 12.46 -60.33 5.67
C SER A 25 11.17 -59.62 6.07
N THR A 26 11.02 -59.24 7.34
CA THR A 26 9.77 -58.70 7.92
C THR A 26 9.82 -57.22 8.30
N ALA A 27 10.95 -56.51 8.11
CA ALA A 27 11.08 -55.12 8.53
C ALA A 27 11.77 -54.21 7.50
N VAL A 28 11.15 -53.07 7.22
CA VAL A 28 11.70 -51.96 6.42
C VAL A 28 11.89 -50.78 7.35
N SER A 29 13.01 -50.07 7.21
CA SER A 29 13.32 -48.94 8.07
C SER A 29 12.27 -47.83 7.97
N GLY A 30 12.09 -47.07 9.07
CA GLY A 30 11.24 -45.88 9.10
C GLY A 30 11.75 -44.70 8.26
N SER A 31 12.84 -44.88 7.51
CA SER A 31 13.49 -43.86 6.67
C SER A 31 13.14 -44.00 5.18
N ALA A 32 11.97 -44.56 4.86
CA ALA A 32 11.54 -44.67 3.47
C ALA A 32 11.28 -43.27 2.87
N ILE A 33 11.98 -42.96 1.78
CA ILE A 33 11.88 -41.69 1.07
C ILE A 33 11.06 -41.92 -0.21
N LYS A 34 10.08 -41.06 -0.45
CA LYS A 34 9.26 -41.05 -1.66
C LYS A 34 9.44 -39.71 -2.34
N THR A 35 9.79 -39.73 -3.62
CA THR A 35 9.75 -38.53 -4.47
C THR A 35 8.94 -38.80 -5.72
N GLU A 36 8.22 -37.80 -6.21
CA GLU A 36 7.48 -37.86 -7.46
C GLU A 36 8.22 -37.04 -8.51
N LEU A 37 8.50 -37.65 -9.65
CA LEU A 37 9.13 -37.02 -10.79
C LEU A 37 8.19 -37.13 -11.99
N THR A 38 7.81 -35.99 -12.55
CA THR A 38 7.01 -35.95 -13.78
C THR A 38 7.95 -35.80 -14.97
N PHE A 39 7.77 -36.65 -15.98
CA PHE A 39 8.62 -36.68 -17.17
C PHE A 39 7.86 -36.31 -18.42
N THR A 40 8.57 -35.69 -19.34
CA THR A 40 8.10 -35.34 -20.68
C THR A 40 9.03 -35.93 -21.74
N SER A 41 8.63 -35.86 -23.01
CA SER A 41 9.50 -36.24 -24.13
C SER A 41 10.77 -35.39 -24.24
N ALA A 42 10.81 -34.22 -23.59
CA ALA A 42 12.00 -33.38 -23.54
C ALA A 42 13.12 -33.98 -22.66
N ASP A 43 12.78 -34.80 -21.67
CA ASP A 43 13.74 -35.37 -20.71
C ASP A 43 14.49 -36.61 -21.24
N LEU A 44 14.24 -36.97 -22.51
CA LEU A 44 14.93 -38.06 -23.18
C LEU A 44 16.30 -37.62 -23.68
N ASN A 45 17.30 -38.51 -23.55
CA ASN A 45 18.57 -38.29 -24.22
C ASN A 45 18.45 -38.44 -25.75
N ALA A 46 19.54 -38.17 -26.47
CA ALA A 46 19.61 -38.28 -27.93
C ALA A 46 19.26 -39.67 -28.49
N GLN A 47 19.26 -40.72 -27.65
CA GLN A 47 18.88 -42.09 -28.00
C GLN A 47 17.44 -42.43 -27.61
N GLY A 48 16.63 -41.46 -27.17
CA GLY A 48 15.24 -41.64 -26.77
C GLY A 48 15.09 -42.34 -25.41
N LYS A 49 16.10 -42.29 -24.54
CA LYS A 49 16.10 -42.99 -23.24
C LYS A 49 15.97 -42.02 -22.07
N LEU A 50 15.17 -42.42 -21.09
CA LEU A 50 15.08 -41.79 -19.77
C LEU A 50 16.02 -42.53 -18.83
N ILE A 51 17.11 -41.86 -18.46
CA ILE A 51 18.07 -42.38 -17.48
C ILE A 51 17.91 -41.59 -16.19
N VAL A 52 17.85 -42.31 -15.07
CA VAL A 52 17.85 -41.76 -13.71
C VAL A 52 19.14 -42.19 -13.03
N SER A 53 19.82 -41.29 -12.33
CA SER A 53 20.88 -41.67 -11.40
C SER A 53 20.63 -41.07 -10.03
N PHE A 54 21.20 -41.65 -8.99
CA PHE A 54 21.18 -41.06 -7.65
C PHE A 54 22.39 -41.53 -6.87
N ASP A 55 22.82 -40.70 -5.93
CA ASP A 55 23.88 -41.01 -4.99
C ASP A 55 23.25 -41.46 -3.67
N TRP A 56 23.78 -42.51 -3.07
CA TRP A 56 23.25 -43.03 -1.82
C TRP A 56 24.35 -43.60 -0.93
N ASN A 57 24.09 -43.62 0.38
CA ASN A 57 25.01 -44.16 1.36
C ASN A 57 24.22 -44.69 2.57
N PHE A 58 24.78 -45.65 3.31
CA PHE A 58 24.21 -46.04 4.59
C PHE A 58 24.88 -45.24 5.72
N LEU A 59 24.07 -44.66 6.60
CA LEU A 59 24.54 -44.32 7.94
C LEU A 59 24.54 -45.59 8.77
N SER A 60 25.73 -46.08 9.12
CA SER A 60 25.83 -47.06 10.20
C SER A 60 25.42 -46.38 11.50
N ALA A 61 24.28 -46.77 12.07
CA ALA A 61 23.80 -46.20 13.33
C ALA A 61 24.64 -46.62 14.55
N GLU A 62 25.60 -47.54 14.38
CA GLU A 62 26.44 -48.03 15.47
C GLU A 62 27.94 -47.99 15.10
N SER A 63 28.76 -47.56 16.05
CA SER A 63 30.22 -47.64 15.98
C SER A 63 30.65 -49.08 15.68
N VAL A 64 31.29 -49.31 14.53
CA VAL A 64 31.78 -50.62 14.08
C VAL A 64 32.61 -51.30 15.18
N PRO A 65 32.14 -52.38 15.83
CA PRO A 65 33.03 -53.26 16.56
C PRO A 65 33.80 -54.07 15.52
N SER A 66 35.12 -53.91 15.49
CA SER A 66 35.97 -54.63 14.55
C SER A 66 35.82 -56.14 14.72
N GLY A 67 35.47 -56.82 13.62
CA GLY A 67 35.73 -58.25 13.43
C GLY A 67 34.56 -59.20 13.58
N LEU A 68 33.51 -59.06 12.78
CA LEU A 68 32.67 -60.19 12.34
C LEU A 68 32.19 -59.96 10.88
N PRO A 69 32.19 -60.99 10.01
CA PRO A 69 31.59 -60.91 8.68
C PRO A 69 30.08 -61.19 8.81
N GLY A 70 29.20 -60.25 8.42
CA GLY A 70 27.76 -60.56 8.47
C GLY A 70 26.76 -59.47 8.07
N PHE A 71 27.05 -58.18 8.20
CA PHE A 71 26.03 -57.13 8.03
C PHE A 71 25.72 -56.83 6.56
N ASN A 72 24.56 -57.20 6.03
CA ASN A 72 24.11 -56.75 4.71
C ASN A 72 22.65 -56.27 4.73
N ASP A 73 22.38 -55.16 5.42
CA ASP A 73 21.20 -54.34 5.10
C ASP A 73 21.15 -54.03 3.59
N TYR A 74 19.97 -54.15 2.97
CA TYR A 74 19.80 -53.96 1.53
C TYR A 74 19.08 -52.65 1.21
N ALA A 75 19.64 -51.86 0.32
CA ALA A 75 18.94 -50.72 -0.25
C ALA A 75 17.96 -51.24 -1.32
N ILE A 76 16.69 -50.86 -1.19
CA ILE A 76 15.66 -51.13 -2.18
C ILE A 76 15.25 -49.81 -2.82
N PHE A 77 15.25 -49.83 -4.15
CA PHE A 77 14.81 -48.72 -4.97
C PHE A 77 13.59 -49.19 -5.77
N THR A 78 12.60 -48.34 -5.92
CA THR A 78 11.35 -48.69 -6.61
C THR A 78 10.93 -47.56 -7.52
N VAL A 79 10.17 -47.92 -8.54
CA VAL A 79 9.59 -46.96 -9.48
C VAL A 79 8.20 -47.43 -9.88
N SER A 80 7.26 -46.48 -9.90
CA SER A 80 5.85 -46.73 -10.21
C SER A 80 5.29 -45.62 -11.08
N ASP A 81 4.52 -45.95 -12.10
CA ASP A 81 3.74 -44.98 -12.89
C ASP A 81 2.25 -44.93 -12.46
N GLY A 82 1.93 -45.54 -11.31
CA GLY A 82 0.56 -45.71 -10.81
C GLY A 82 -0.17 -46.94 -11.37
N THR A 83 0.35 -47.56 -12.45
CA THR A 83 -0.23 -48.77 -13.06
C THR A 83 0.75 -49.95 -13.05
N THR A 84 2.02 -49.67 -13.31
CA THR A 84 3.14 -50.61 -13.37
C THR A 84 4.12 -50.27 -12.25
N PHE A 85 4.57 -51.30 -11.55
CA PHE A 85 5.50 -51.17 -10.43
C PHE A 85 6.73 -52.04 -10.66
N LYS A 86 7.94 -51.49 -10.42
CA LYS A 86 9.20 -52.25 -10.49
C LYS A 86 10.10 -51.98 -9.30
N VAL A 87 10.72 -53.05 -8.81
CA VAL A 87 11.87 -52.99 -7.90
C VAL A 87 13.13 -52.88 -8.76
N LEU A 88 13.97 -51.91 -8.43
CA LEU A 88 15.28 -51.71 -9.02
C LEU A 88 16.32 -52.30 -8.07
N THR A 89 17.08 -53.27 -8.55
CA THR A 89 18.20 -53.86 -7.83
C THR A 89 19.51 -53.23 -8.28
N LEU A 90 20.63 -53.50 -7.60
CA LEU A 90 21.94 -53.07 -8.08
C LEU A 90 22.35 -53.76 -9.40
N THR A 91 21.78 -54.92 -9.69
CA THR A 91 22.00 -55.63 -10.96
C THR A 91 21.27 -54.96 -12.13
N ASP A 92 20.15 -54.28 -11.85
CA ASP A 92 19.45 -53.47 -12.85
C ASP A 92 20.14 -52.14 -13.13
N ALA A 93 21.12 -51.75 -12.29
CA ALA A 93 21.90 -50.55 -12.50
C ALA A 93 22.87 -50.74 -13.66
N ARG A 94 22.87 -49.80 -14.60
CA ARG A 94 23.84 -49.74 -15.70
C ARG A 94 25.26 -49.50 -15.20
N GLU A 95 25.40 -48.70 -14.15
CA GLU A 95 26.67 -48.36 -13.52
C GLU A 95 26.48 -48.21 -12.02
N THR A 96 27.47 -48.68 -11.27
CA THR A 96 27.59 -48.42 -9.84
C THR A 96 29.02 -47.95 -9.53
N GLY A 97 29.15 -46.71 -9.07
CA GLY A 97 30.42 -46.15 -8.61
C GLY A 97 30.46 -46.16 -7.08
N LEU A 98 31.55 -46.63 -6.46
CA LEU A 98 31.75 -46.56 -5.00
C LEU A 98 32.96 -45.66 -4.72
N ASN A 99 32.77 -44.63 -3.89
CA ASN A 99 33.88 -43.77 -3.47
C ASN A 99 34.43 -44.18 -2.09
N ALA A 100 35.59 -43.62 -1.73
CA ALA A 100 36.28 -43.91 -0.47
C ALA A 100 35.47 -43.54 0.79
N SER A 101 34.45 -42.68 0.66
CA SER A 101 33.55 -42.25 1.74
C SER A 101 32.29 -43.11 1.85
N GLY A 102 32.19 -44.21 1.10
CA GLY A 102 31.07 -45.15 1.14
C GLY A 102 29.88 -44.77 0.26
N TRP A 103 29.90 -43.61 -0.39
CA TRP A 103 28.82 -43.21 -1.30
C TRP A 103 28.84 -44.02 -2.57
N ARG A 104 27.64 -44.40 -3.01
CA ARG A 104 27.37 -45.17 -4.21
C ARG A 104 26.55 -44.34 -5.18
N THR A 105 26.97 -44.26 -6.44
CA THR A 105 26.15 -43.70 -7.52
C THR A 105 25.53 -44.85 -8.30
N SER A 106 24.20 -44.96 -8.33
CA SER A 106 23.49 -45.97 -9.11
C SER A 106 22.74 -45.32 -10.27
N THR A 107 22.87 -45.88 -11.47
CA THR A 107 22.27 -45.34 -12.71
C THR A 107 21.35 -46.35 -13.37
N TYR A 108 20.12 -45.96 -13.72
CA TYR A 108 19.06 -46.82 -14.26
C TYR A 108 18.46 -46.28 -15.56
N ASP A 109 18.21 -47.17 -16.53
CA ASP A 109 17.46 -46.83 -17.76
C ASP A 109 16.01 -47.24 -17.63
N LEU A 110 15.17 -46.26 -17.27
CA LEU A 110 13.76 -46.49 -17.00
C LEU A 110 12.99 -46.83 -18.27
N THR A 111 13.40 -46.35 -19.44
CA THR A 111 12.79 -46.73 -20.73
C THR A 111 13.00 -48.21 -21.03
N SER A 112 14.18 -48.76 -20.74
CA SER A 112 14.43 -50.19 -20.91
C SER A 112 13.65 -51.06 -19.93
N LEU A 113 13.34 -50.52 -18.75
CA LEU A 113 12.61 -51.22 -17.72
C LEU A 113 11.10 -51.18 -17.98
N PHE A 114 10.52 -50.05 -18.36
CA PHE A 114 9.05 -49.89 -18.50
C PHE A 114 8.54 -49.85 -19.94
N GLY A 115 9.43 -49.88 -20.94
CA GLY A 115 9.08 -49.76 -22.36
C GLY A 115 9.11 -48.31 -22.87
N ALA A 116 8.86 -48.13 -24.16
CA ALA A 116 8.98 -46.83 -24.84
C ALA A 116 7.93 -45.78 -24.38
N ASP A 117 6.85 -46.21 -23.72
CA ASP A 117 5.68 -45.39 -23.36
C ASP A 117 5.82 -44.58 -22.04
N VAL A 118 6.98 -44.60 -21.39
CA VAL A 118 7.25 -43.85 -20.14
C VAL A 118 7.17 -42.32 -20.34
N THR A 119 7.17 -41.86 -21.59
CA THR A 119 7.41 -40.45 -21.98
C THR A 119 6.13 -39.66 -22.28
N ALA A 120 4.96 -40.28 -22.16
CA ALA A 120 3.66 -39.67 -22.44
C ALA A 120 3.12 -38.85 -21.25
N GLY A 121 3.92 -37.95 -20.67
CA GLY A 121 3.52 -37.05 -19.58
C GLY A 121 3.15 -37.77 -18.28
N ARG A 122 3.71 -38.96 -18.03
CA ARG A 122 3.43 -39.74 -16.83
C ARG A 122 4.26 -39.23 -15.65
N SER A 123 3.63 -39.12 -14.49
CA SER A 123 4.35 -39.03 -13.22
C SER A 123 4.88 -40.41 -12.85
N LEU A 124 6.18 -40.51 -12.59
CA LEU A 124 6.75 -41.67 -11.91
C LEU A 124 7.04 -41.31 -10.45
N THR A 125 6.59 -42.17 -9.57
CA THR A 125 7.02 -42.15 -8.17
C THR A 125 8.28 -42.99 -8.04
N LEU A 126 9.35 -42.41 -7.50
CA LEU A 126 10.53 -43.15 -7.04
C LEU A 126 10.45 -43.37 -5.53
N GLY A 127 10.68 -44.61 -5.11
CA GLY A 127 10.74 -45.00 -3.70
C GLY A 127 12.14 -45.51 -3.33
N PHE A 128 12.61 -45.15 -2.15
CA PHE A 128 13.92 -45.54 -1.62
C PHE A 128 13.73 -46.04 -0.19
N ALA A 129 14.28 -47.20 0.15
CA ALA A 129 14.23 -47.72 1.51
C ALA A 129 15.39 -48.66 1.83
N VAL A 130 15.51 -49.00 3.11
CA VAL A 130 16.40 -50.04 3.61
C VAL A 130 15.59 -51.21 4.11
N VAL A 131 15.97 -52.41 3.68
CA VAL A 131 15.41 -53.67 4.15
C VAL A 131 16.42 -54.37 5.01
N ASN A 132 15.95 -54.72 6.21
CA ASN A 132 16.71 -55.42 7.21
C ASN A 132 16.85 -56.89 6.83
N ASP A 133 18.06 -57.43 6.86
CA ASP A 133 18.35 -58.84 6.61
C ASP A 133 18.18 -59.74 7.86
N GLN A 134 17.67 -59.16 8.96
CA GLN A 134 17.29 -59.78 10.25
C GLN A 134 18.42 -59.86 11.31
N ASP A 135 19.60 -59.28 11.07
CA ASP A 135 20.71 -59.37 12.03
C ASP A 135 20.68 -58.29 13.15
N ASP A 136 20.05 -57.14 12.89
CA ASP A 136 19.86 -56.05 13.86
C ASP A 136 18.35 -55.76 14.08
N GLN A 137 17.95 -55.33 15.27
CA GLN A 137 16.60 -54.79 15.54
C GLN A 137 16.40 -53.38 14.94
N ARG A 138 17.46 -52.73 14.44
CA ARG A 138 17.45 -51.38 13.86
C ARG A 138 18.11 -51.34 12.49
N PRO A 139 17.36 -51.29 11.37
CA PRO A 139 17.94 -51.15 10.05
C PRO A 139 18.72 -49.83 9.89
N SER A 140 19.78 -49.87 9.08
CA SER A 140 20.56 -48.69 8.69
C SER A 140 19.68 -47.60 8.08
N SER A 141 20.08 -46.34 8.24
CA SER A 141 19.42 -45.23 7.56
C SER A 141 20.04 -45.03 6.18
N LEU A 142 19.20 -45.00 5.14
CA LEU A 142 19.61 -44.63 3.80
C LEU A 142 19.72 -43.11 3.71
N LEU A 143 20.91 -42.62 3.39
CA LEU A 143 21.08 -41.29 2.85
C LEU A 143 20.92 -41.35 1.35
N LEU A 144 20.11 -40.44 0.84
CA LEU A 144 19.92 -40.20 -0.58
C LEU A 144 20.38 -38.79 -0.89
N ASP A 145 21.14 -38.66 -1.97
CA ASP A 145 21.60 -37.39 -2.52
C ASP A 145 21.54 -37.44 -4.05
N ASN A 146 21.55 -36.27 -4.67
CA ASN A 146 21.74 -36.09 -6.11
C ASN A 146 20.86 -37.01 -7.00
N VAL A 147 19.55 -37.07 -6.75
CA VAL A 147 18.63 -37.70 -7.72
C VAL A 147 18.64 -36.87 -9.01
N ARG A 148 19.09 -37.48 -10.11
CA ARG A 148 19.40 -36.88 -11.41
C ARG A 148 18.63 -37.59 -12.50
N ILE A 149 18.28 -36.86 -13.56
CA ILE A 149 17.76 -37.39 -14.83
C ILE A 149 18.60 -36.87 -16.01
N ASN A 150 18.45 -37.47 -17.18
CA ASN A 150 19.04 -36.96 -18.43
C ASN A 150 18.61 -35.52 -18.73
N ALA A 151 19.51 -34.73 -19.32
CA ALA A 151 19.18 -33.40 -19.84
C ALA A 151 18.52 -33.46 -21.24
N PRO A 152 17.54 -32.59 -21.56
CA PRO A 152 17.14 -32.30 -22.93
C PRO A 152 18.31 -31.70 -23.73
N ALA A 153 18.40 -32.01 -25.02
CA ALA A 153 19.20 -31.23 -25.95
C ALA A 153 18.34 -30.11 -26.56
N PRO A 154 18.75 -28.83 -26.49
CA PRO A 154 20.03 -28.29 -26.01
C PRO A 154 20.06 -27.86 -24.52
N VAL A 155 21.27 -27.82 -23.94
CA VAL A 155 21.59 -27.56 -22.52
C VAL A 155 21.41 -26.07 -22.14
N PRO A 156 20.68 -25.72 -21.07
CA PRO A 156 20.53 -24.34 -20.59
C PRO A 156 21.84 -23.73 -20.04
N PRO A 157 22.06 -22.40 -20.16
CA PRO A 157 23.29 -21.73 -19.72
C PRO A 157 23.59 -21.83 -18.22
N GLU A 158 22.56 -22.00 -17.38
CA GLU A 158 22.71 -22.16 -15.92
C GLU A 158 23.22 -23.54 -15.46
N ALA A 159 23.41 -24.49 -16.37
CA ALA A 159 23.89 -25.84 -16.04
C ALA A 159 25.41 -25.92 -15.88
N THR A 160 25.91 -26.54 -14.81
CA THR A 160 27.33 -26.91 -14.66
C THR A 160 27.54 -28.40 -14.98
N LEU A 161 28.47 -28.69 -15.89
CA LEU A 161 28.78 -30.04 -16.36
C LEU A 161 29.69 -30.77 -15.36
N LEU A 162 29.31 -31.95 -14.87
CA LEU A 162 30.21 -32.87 -14.18
C LEU A 162 30.27 -34.20 -14.93
N HIS A 163 31.48 -34.64 -15.27
CA HIS A 163 31.73 -35.83 -16.09
C HIS A 163 31.44 -37.12 -15.31
N SER A 164 30.64 -38.03 -15.87
CA SER A 164 30.86 -39.48 -15.70
C SER A 164 31.50 -40.02 -16.99
N THR A 165 32.38 -41.01 -16.83
CA THR A 165 33.23 -41.56 -17.91
C THR A 165 32.47 -42.51 -18.83
N GLU A 166 31.46 -42.01 -19.55
CA GLU A 166 31.10 -42.27 -20.96
C GLU A 166 29.61 -41.98 -21.23
N ALA A 167 29.40 -40.96 -22.08
CA ALA A 167 28.20 -40.71 -22.90
C ALA A 167 26.83 -40.56 -22.19
N GLY A 168 26.71 -39.62 -21.25
CA GLY A 168 25.42 -39.06 -20.84
C GLY A 168 25.56 -37.95 -19.80
N THR A 169 25.13 -36.73 -20.13
CA THR A 169 25.14 -35.59 -19.20
C THR A 169 23.96 -35.66 -18.25
N PHE A 170 24.20 -35.92 -16.97
CA PHE A 170 23.21 -35.85 -15.90
C PHE A 170 23.15 -34.43 -15.31
N LEU A 171 21.95 -33.88 -15.15
CA LEU A 171 21.73 -32.67 -14.35
C LEU A 171 21.32 -33.06 -12.94
N THR A 172 22.07 -32.58 -11.94
CA THR A 172 21.63 -32.59 -10.54
C THR A 172 20.50 -31.59 -10.39
N TYR A 173 19.33 -32.03 -9.94
CA TYR A 173 18.34 -31.11 -9.38
C TYR A 173 18.97 -30.56 -8.09
N ARG A 174 19.57 -29.37 -8.16
CA ARG A 174 20.10 -28.68 -6.98
C ARG A 174 18.95 -28.56 -6.01
N HIS A 175 19.02 -29.21 -4.85
CA HIS A 175 18.03 -29.01 -3.81
C HIS A 175 17.99 -27.51 -3.51
N THR A 176 16.80 -26.92 -3.62
CA THR A 176 16.64 -25.50 -3.33
C THR A 176 16.55 -25.30 -1.83
N PRO A 177 17.14 -24.22 -1.29
CA PRO A 177 16.79 -23.80 0.07
C PRO A 177 15.28 -23.49 0.14
N THR A 178 14.69 -23.72 1.30
CA THR A 178 13.29 -23.41 1.56
C THR A 178 13.21 -22.01 2.17
N ALA A 179 12.66 -21.07 1.41
CA ALA A 179 12.33 -19.76 1.94
C ALA A 179 11.01 -19.81 2.71
N ILE A 180 10.96 -19.21 3.89
CA ILE A 180 9.76 -19.18 4.75
C ILE A 180 9.19 -17.77 4.74
N ALA A 181 7.86 -17.65 4.67
CA ALA A 181 7.20 -16.35 4.61
C ALA A 181 7.50 -15.49 5.86
N ASP A 182 7.76 -14.20 5.62
CA ASP A 182 8.09 -13.23 6.64
C ASP A 182 6.87 -12.34 6.93
N ALA A 183 6.17 -12.62 8.03
CA ALA A 183 5.03 -11.83 8.49
C ALA A 183 5.18 -11.56 10.00
N THR A 184 5.85 -10.45 10.35
CA THR A 184 6.05 -10.06 11.76
C THR A 184 5.70 -8.58 11.97
N ALA A 185 5.22 -8.23 13.16
CA ALA A 185 4.98 -6.83 13.55
C ALA A 185 6.25 -5.97 13.53
N THR A 186 7.43 -6.59 13.46
CA THR A 186 8.73 -5.92 13.27
C THR A 186 8.98 -5.46 11.84
N LEU A 187 8.24 -5.98 10.86
CA LEU A 187 8.23 -5.48 9.48
C LEU A 187 7.05 -4.52 9.29
N ALA A 188 7.09 -3.42 10.06
CA ALA A 188 6.04 -2.42 10.07
C ALA A 188 6.58 -1.02 9.75
N THR A 189 5.75 -0.21 9.11
CA THR A 189 6.02 1.22 8.86
C THR A 189 4.72 2.02 8.91
N THR A 190 4.81 3.33 8.73
CA THR A 190 3.64 4.20 8.56
C THR A 190 3.39 4.50 7.08
N ALA A 191 2.18 4.92 6.73
CA ALA A 191 1.78 5.24 5.35
C ALA A 191 2.71 6.26 4.65
N GLY A 192 3.39 7.12 5.42
CA GLY A 192 4.31 8.16 4.92
C GLY A 192 5.80 7.84 5.04
N ALA A 193 6.21 6.67 5.57
CA ALA A 193 7.61 6.38 5.86
C ALA A 193 8.12 5.13 5.12
N PRO A 194 9.27 5.20 4.42
CA PRO A 194 9.94 4.00 3.92
C PRO A 194 10.48 3.11 5.06
N LEU A 195 10.42 1.80 4.84
CA LEU A 195 11.00 0.78 5.71
C LEU A 195 12.31 0.26 5.09
N THR A 196 13.38 0.23 5.88
CA THR A 196 14.66 -0.38 5.49
C THR A 196 14.84 -1.71 6.20
N ILE A 197 15.12 -2.78 5.44
CA ILE A 197 15.22 -4.15 5.90
C ILE A 197 16.59 -4.71 5.50
N ALA A 198 17.34 -5.19 6.49
CA ALA A 198 18.57 -5.94 6.21
C ALA A 198 18.20 -7.33 5.67
N PRO A 199 18.88 -7.85 4.62
CA PRO A 199 18.60 -9.19 4.11
C PRO A 199 18.64 -10.28 5.20
N SER A 200 19.56 -10.17 6.16
CA SER A 200 19.66 -11.10 7.29
C SER A 200 18.39 -11.22 8.13
N THR A 201 17.53 -10.20 8.11
CA THR A 201 16.22 -10.25 8.79
C THR A 201 15.28 -11.24 8.09
N LEU A 202 15.27 -11.27 6.76
CA LEU A 202 14.45 -12.21 5.99
C LEU A 202 15.03 -13.62 6.02
N LEU A 203 16.37 -13.74 6.04
CA LEU A 203 17.04 -15.05 6.06
C LEU A 203 16.95 -15.79 7.41
N ALA A 204 16.38 -15.17 8.46
CA ALA A 204 16.50 -15.66 9.84
C ALA A 204 15.68 -16.94 10.10
N ASN A 205 14.59 -17.14 9.36
CA ASN A 205 13.69 -18.30 9.43
C ASN A 205 13.88 -19.27 8.26
N ASP A 206 14.66 -18.91 7.25
CA ASP A 206 14.91 -19.72 6.07
C ASP A 206 15.77 -20.96 6.35
N VAL A 207 15.54 -22.04 5.59
CA VAL A 207 16.19 -23.33 5.81
C VAL A 207 17.07 -23.70 4.61
N PRO A 208 18.38 -23.92 4.79
CA PRO A 208 19.25 -24.37 3.70
C PRO A 208 18.88 -25.78 3.24
N SER A 209 19.21 -26.11 2.00
CA SER A 209 19.04 -27.48 1.50
C SER A 209 19.98 -28.47 2.22
N PRO A 210 19.64 -29.78 2.23
CA PRO A 210 20.49 -30.81 2.82
C PRO A 210 21.94 -30.72 2.32
N GLY A 211 22.91 -30.81 3.24
CA GLY A 211 24.34 -30.68 2.91
C GLY A 211 24.85 -29.23 2.87
N SER A 212 23.98 -28.22 2.96
CA SER A 212 24.37 -26.82 3.18
C SER A 212 24.10 -26.39 4.62
N SER A 213 24.91 -25.46 5.13
CA SER A 213 24.81 -24.91 6.49
C SER A 213 24.25 -23.49 6.56
N SER A 214 24.02 -22.84 5.41
CA SER A 214 23.58 -21.44 5.37
C SER A 214 22.84 -21.11 4.08
N VAL A 215 21.98 -20.09 4.16
CA VAL A 215 21.35 -19.43 3.00
C VAL A 215 21.94 -18.03 2.78
N SER A 216 21.77 -17.51 1.57
CA SER A 216 22.23 -16.18 1.15
C SER A 216 21.17 -15.52 0.30
N PHE A 217 21.02 -14.21 0.46
CA PHE A 217 20.07 -13.42 -0.32
C PHE A 217 20.58 -13.23 -1.74
N VAL A 218 19.70 -13.47 -2.72
CA VAL A 218 20.01 -13.32 -4.15
C VAL A 218 19.48 -12.00 -4.67
N GLY A 219 18.21 -11.69 -4.37
CA GLY A 219 17.56 -10.51 -4.92
C GLY A 219 16.05 -10.50 -4.72
N LEU A 220 15.43 -9.41 -5.18
CA LEU A 220 13.98 -9.25 -5.24
C LEU A 220 13.46 -9.79 -6.56
N TYR A 221 12.23 -10.32 -6.58
CA TYR A 221 11.59 -10.76 -7.82
C TYR A 221 10.09 -10.46 -7.81
N GLY A 222 9.50 -10.40 -9.01
CA GLY A 222 8.11 -10.02 -9.16
C GLY A 222 7.84 -8.54 -8.87
N ALA A 223 6.62 -8.10 -9.12
CA ALA A 223 6.16 -6.80 -8.65
C ALA A 223 5.78 -6.90 -7.17
N ALA A 224 5.99 -5.82 -6.41
CA ALA A 224 5.34 -5.64 -5.11
C ALA A 224 3.82 -5.45 -5.33
N GLY A 225 3.03 -5.63 -4.26
CA GLY A 225 1.58 -5.48 -4.32
C GLY A 225 1.16 -4.07 -4.71
N LYS A 226 1.37 -3.08 -3.83
CA LYS A 226 1.03 -1.66 -4.09
C LYS A 226 2.24 -0.73 -4.04
N GLY A 227 3.04 -0.84 -2.98
CA GLY A 227 4.22 -0.03 -2.74
C GLY A 227 5.36 -0.34 -3.72
N LEU A 228 6.49 0.32 -3.50
CA LEU A 228 7.71 0.11 -4.26
C LEU A 228 8.74 -0.60 -3.40
N VAL A 229 9.41 -1.59 -3.97
CA VAL A 229 10.51 -2.30 -3.31
C VAL A 229 11.78 -2.19 -4.15
N SER A 230 12.91 -1.95 -3.50
CA SER A 230 14.22 -1.86 -4.15
C SER A 230 15.32 -2.46 -3.27
N TYR A 231 16.43 -2.85 -3.90
CA TYR A 231 17.64 -3.29 -3.20
C TYR A 231 18.79 -2.33 -3.51
N VAL A 232 19.18 -1.54 -2.51
CA VAL A 232 20.15 -0.45 -2.64
C VAL A 232 21.13 -0.48 -1.47
N ASN A 233 22.43 -0.34 -1.75
CA ASN A 233 23.49 -0.31 -0.74
C ASN A 233 23.46 -1.48 0.25
N GLY A 234 23.12 -2.68 -0.22
CA GLY A 234 23.06 -3.87 0.61
C GLY A 234 21.79 -4.01 1.47
N GLN A 235 20.83 -3.09 1.33
CA GLN A 235 19.59 -3.05 2.09
C GLN A 235 18.38 -3.16 1.16
N ILE A 236 17.30 -3.77 1.65
CA ILE A 236 15.99 -3.77 0.99
C ILE A 236 15.24 -2.55 1.49
N VAL A 237 14.67 -1.75 0.58
CA VAL A 237 13.88 -0.57 0.92
C VAL A 237 12.47 -0.76 0.35
N TYR A 238 11.50 -0.85 1.25
CA TYR A 238 10.07 -0.82 0.93
C TYR A 238 9.52 0.59 1.15
N ASN A 239 8.83 1.16 0.17
CA ASN A 239 8.22 2.48 0.23
C ASN A 239 6.73 2.38 -0.08
N PRO A 240 5.82 2.74 0.85
CA PRO A 240 4.37 2.78 0.59
C PRO A 240 3.96 3.66 -0.60
N ASN A 241 4.79 4.65 -0.97
CA ASN A 241 4.62 5.49 -2.16
C ASN A 241 3.21 6.11 -2.31
N GLY A 242 2.64 6.57 -1.19
CA GLY A 242 1.31 7.18 -1.14
C GLY A 242 0.13 6.24 -1.39
N GLN A 243 0.36 4.95 -1.62
CA GLN A 243 -0.71 3.98 -1.92
C GLN A 243 -1.60 3.64 -0.72
N PHE A 244 -1.20 4.11 0.46
CA PHE A 244 -1.88 3.89 1.74
C PHE A 244 -2.25 5.21 2.43
N ALA A 245 -2.27 6.32 1.69
CA ALA A 245 -2.61 7.65 2.22
C ALA A 245 -4.08 7.78 2.65
N ALA A 246 -4.94 6.82 2.30
CA ALA A 246 -6.32 6.81 2.79
C ALA A 246 -6.48 6.04 4.11
N LEU A 247 -5.41 5.47 4.68
CA LEU A 247 -5.53 4.80 5.98
C LEU A 247 -5.60 5.83 7.09
N ALA A 248 -6.72 5.87 7.80
CA ALA A 248 -6.92 6.79 8.92
C ALA A 248 -5.94 6.52 10.07
N LEU A 249 -5.86 7.44 11.03
CA LEU A 249 -4.94 7.34 12.17
C LEU A 249 -5.06 6.00 12.91
N GLY A 250 -4.01 5.18 12.83
CA GLY A 250 -3.95 3.88 13.48
C GLY A 250 -4.64 2.73 12.73
N GLU A 251 -5.28 2.99 11.59
CA GLU A 251 -5.78 1.94 10.69
C GLU A 251 -4.62 1.10 10.16
N ILE A 252 -4.83 -0.20 9.97
CA ILE A 252 -3.78 -1.13 9.55
C ILE A 252 -4.06 -1.65 8.14
N GLY A 253 -3.14 -1.37 7.22
CA GLY A 253 -3.05 -2.01 5.91
C GLY A 253 -1.89 -2.99 5.83
N PHE A 254 -1.92 -3.83 4.80
CA PHE A 254 -0.85 -4.78 4.50
C PHE A 254 -0.44 -4.67 3.03
N ASP A 255 0.84 -4.91 2.76
CA ASP A 255 1.37 -5.08 1.41
C ASP A 255 2.36 -6.24 1.37
N THR A 256 2.61 -6.78 0.18
CA THR A 256 3.54 -7.89 0.01
C THR A 256 4.58 -7.64 -1.08
N PHE A 257 5.76 -8.25 -0.91
CA PHE A 257 6.78 -8.36 -1.95
C PHE A 257 7.52 -9.70 -1.83
N HIS A 258 8.30 -10.07 -2.84
CA HIS A 258 8.95 -11.37 -2.89
C HIS A 258 10.47 -11.28 -3.03
N TYR A 259 11.18 -12.28 -2.49
CA TYR A 259 12.63 -12.38 -2.52
C TYR A 259 13.13 -13.78 -2.86
N GLN A 260 14.39 -13.85 -3.32
CA GLN A 260 15.08 -15.07 -3.69
C GLN A 260 16.27 -15.31 -2.78
N ILE A 261 16.49 -16.59 -2.46
CA ILE A 261 17.63 -17.06 -1.67
C ILE A 261 18.35 -18.20 -2.39
N THR A 262 19.63 -18.37 -2.09
CA THR A 262 20.43 -19.50 -2.55
C THR A 262 21.32 -20.01 -1.42
N ASP A 263 21.92 -21.17 -1.61
CA ASP A 263 22.85 -21.77 -0.67
C ASP A 263 24.06 -22.37 -1.40
N ALA A 264 24.93 -23.09 -0.69
CA ALA A 264 26.13 -23.70 -1.28
C ALA A 264 25.81 -24.70 -2.41
N ASN A 265 24.59 -25.25 -2.44
CA ASN A 265 24.14 -26.18 -3.46
C ASN A 265 23.60 -25.45 -4.70
N GLY A 266 23.44 -24.12 -4.66
CA GLY A 266 23.16 -23.26 -5.81
C GLY A 266 21.73 -23.31 -6.35
N GLY A 267 20.80 -23.95 -5.65
CA GLY A 267 19.36 -23.88 -5.96
C GLY A 267 18.78 -22.52 -5.54
N ILE A 268 17.63 -22.13 -6.10
CA ILE A 268 16.93 -20.87 -5.77
C ILE A 268 15.64 -21.14 -4.99
N GLY A 269 15.59 -20.69 -3.74
CA GLY A 269 14.37 -20.60 -2.94
C GLY A 269 13.65 -19.27 -3.17
N ARG A 270 12.33 -19.23 -2.93
CA ARG A 270 11.48 -18.04 -3.14
C ARG A 270 10.58 -17.81 -1.94
N GLY A 271 10.70 -16.64 -1.31
CA GLY A 271 9.94 -16.24 -0.13
C GLY A 271 9.05 -15.02 -0.39
N GLU A 272 8.03 -14.85 0.45
CA GLU A 272 7.13 -13.71 0.47
C GLU A 272 7.31 -12.95 1.78
N VAL A 273 7.32 -11.62 1.70
CA VAL A 273 7.33 -10.72 2.84
C VAL A 273 6.00 -10.00 2.90
N THR A 274 5.35 -10.02 4.07
CA THR A 274 4.20 -9.16 4.38
C THR A 274 4.66 -7.99 5.25
N VAL A 275 4.41 -6.78 4.77
CA VAL A 275 4.67 -5.52 5.50
C VAL A 275 3.37 -5.00 6.09
N GLN A 276 3.40 -4.62 7.36
CA GLN A 276 2.29 -3.92 8.01
C GLN A 276 2.46 -2.40 7.85
N ILE A 277 1.40 -1.70 7.45
CA ILE A 277 1.38 -0.25 7.26
C ILE A 277 0.35 0.35 8.21
N THR A 278 0.78 1.22 9.11
CA THR A 278 -0.11 1.98 9.99
C THR A 278 -0.45 3.32 9.38
N GLY A 279 -1.74 3.63 9.29
CA GLY A 279 -2.28 4.91 8.83
C GLY A 279 -1.85 6.06 9.73
N LEU A 280 -1.70 7.22 9.10
CA LEU A 280 -1.44 8.49 9.77
C LEU A 280 -2.72 9.30 9.75
N ASN A 281 -2.74 10.41 10.48
CA ASN A 281 -3.79 11.39 10.25
C ASN A 281 -3.30 12.35 9.18
N ASP A 282 -4.00 12.38 8.05
CA ASP A 282 -3.82 13.42 7.06
C ASP A 282 -4.59 14.69 7.50
N VAL A 283 -4.25 15.84 6.93
CA VAL A 283 -4.98 17.09 7.23
C VAL A 283 -6.08 17.31 6.20
N PRO A 284 -7.20 17.94 6.56
CA PRO A 284 -8.24 18.24 5.60
C PRO A 284 -7.72 19.09 4.43
N SER A 285 -8.38 18.96 3.29
CA SER A 285 -8.19 19.81 2.13
C SER A 285 -9.42 20.69 1.93
N THR A 286 -9.23 21.91 1.43
CA THR A 286 -10.32 22.85 1.18
C THR A 286 -10.18 23.49 -0.20
N THR A 287 -11.31 23.72 -0.88
CA THR A 287 -11.35 24.43 -2.16
C THR A 287 -12.00 25.81 -1.97
N ALA A 288 -11.38 26.86 -2.50
CA ALA A 288 -11.95 28.20 -2.42
C ALA A 288 -13.22 28.34 -3.30
N PHE A 289 -14.22 29.07 -2.80
CA PHE A 289 -15.47 29.27 -3.53
C PHE A 289 -16.06 30.67 -3.33
N VAL A 290 -17.03 31.03 -4.18
CA VAL A 290 -17.83 32.25 -4.04
C VAL A 290 -19.17 31.86 -3.45
N ALA A 291 -19.51 32.46 -2.30
CA ALA A 291 -20.74 32.16 -1.58
C ALA A 291 -21.97 32.78 -2.24
N THR A 292 -23.10 32.12 -2.05
CA THR A 292 -24.44 32.63 -2.34
C THR A 292 -25.32 32.40 -1.10
N PRO A 293 -26.26 33.30 -0.75
CA PRO A 293 -26.66 34.50 -1.50
C PRO A 293 -25.70 35.70 -1.34
N VAL A 294 -25.99 36.80 -2.04
CA VAL A 294 -25.33 38.10 -1.82
C VAL A 294 -25.89 38.77 -0.57
N ALA A 295 -25.05 39.50 0.17
CA ALA A 295 -25.47 40.28 1.33
C ALA A 295 -25.75 41.74 0.93
N SER A 296 -26.48 42.46 1.78
CA SER A 296 -26.63 43.91 1.71
C SER A 296 -25.92 44.51 2.94
N GLU A 297 -25.16 45.59 2.76
CA GLU A 297 -24.38 46.20 3.85
C GLU A 297 -25.25 46.58 5.07
N ASN A 298 -26.48 47.05 4.81
CA ASN A 298 -27.47 47.48 5.79
C ASN A 298 -28.61 46.45 5.96
N GLY A 299 -28.39 45.23 5.46
CA GLY A 299 -29.35 44.15 5.47
C GLY A 299 -29.42 43.40 6.80
N THR A 300 -30.34 42.43 6.87
CA THR A 300 -30.32 41.42 7.94
C THR A 300 -29.20 40.40 7.70
N PRO A 301 -28.68 39.74 8.75
CA PRO A 301 -27.74 38.65 8.60
C PRO A 301 -28.23 37.58 7.61
N ILE A 302 -27.32 37.04 6.80
CA ILE A 302 -27.63 35.98 5.85
C ILE A 302 -26.96 34.66 6.25
N ILE A 303 -27.53 33.55 5.80
CA ILE A 303 -26.96 32.22 6.01
C ILE A 303 -26.24 31.78 4.73
N ILE A 304 -24.94 31.48 4.85
CA ILE A 304 -24.14 30.76 3.86
C ILE A 304 -24.17 29.28 4.27
N ALA A 305 -24.91 28.46 3.53
CA ALA A 305 -25.10 27.06 3.86
C ALA A 305 -23.99 26.16 3.27
N ASP A 306 -23.82 24.99 3.88
CA ASP A 306 -23.03 23.87 3.35
C ASP A 306 -21.58 24.23 3.00
N VAL A 307 -20.91 25.03 3.84
CA VAL A 307 -19.49 25.42 3.64
C VAL A 307 -18.58 24.19 3.57
N LEU A 308 -18.89 23.14 4.35
CA LEU A 308 -18.16 21.87 4.34
C LEU A 308 -18.26 21.08 3.02
N ALA A 309 -19.18 21.43 2.10
CA ALA A 309 -19.21 20.83 0.77
C ALA A 309 -17.94 21.15 -0.05
N HIS A 310 -17.16 22.13 0.39
CA HIS A 310 -15.89 22.55 -0.22
C HIS A 310 -14.67 22.09 0.60
N ALA A 311 -14.84 21.10 1.47
CA ALA A 311 -13.78 20.48 2.24
C ALA A 311 -13.87 18.95 2.13
N ASP A 312 -12.72 18.30 2.12
CA ASP A 312 -12.61 16.85 2.07
C ASP A 312 -11.34 16.38 2.80
N ASP A 313 -11.28 15.09 3.14
CA ASP A 313 -10.09 14.47 3.71
C ASP A 313 -9.83 13.15 2.99
N ILE A 314 -8.56 12.76 2.85
CA ILE A 314 -8.19 11.52 2.19
C ILE A 314 -8.36 10.31 3.11
N ASP A 315 -8.34 10.53 4.43
CA ASP A 315 -8.51 9.48 5.42
C ASP A 315 -9.86 8.76 5.26
N SER A 316 -9.82 7.43 5.27
CA SER A 316 -10.95 6.54 4.95
C SER A 316 -12.18 6.77 5.80
N ASP A 317 -11.96 7.30 7.00
CA ASP A 317 -13.02 7.53 7.94
C ASP A 317 -13.55 8.95 7.86
N ASP A 318 -12.85 9.91 7.25
CA ASP A 318 -13.26 11.31 7.11
C ASP A 318 -13.93 11.68 5.76
N SER A 319 -14.78 12.70 5.82
CA SER A 319 -15.53 13.26 4.69
C SER A 319 -16.16 14.61 5.08
N SER A 320 -16.77 15.33 4.13
CA SER A 320 -17.58 16.52 4.42
C SER A 320 -18.69 16.31 5.47
N ALA A 321 -19.10 15.06 5.72
CA ALA A 321 -20.08 14.70 6.75
C ALA A 321 -19.47 14.52 8.16
N THR A 322 -18.15 14.51 8.32
CA THR A 322 -17.48 14.27 9.61
C THR A 322 -16.57 15.42 10.01
N LEU A 323 -16.05 16.16 9.03
CA LEU A 323 -15.30 17.40 9.23
C LEU A 323 -16.12 18.45 9.99
N ARG A 324 -15.41 19.35 10.69
CA ARG A 324 -16.01 20.44 11.47
C ARG A 324 -15.33 21.77 11.19
N ILE A 325 -16.08 22.86 11.22
CA ILE A 325 -15.53 24.21 11.19
C ILE A 325 -15.50 24.72 12.63
N VAL A 326 -14.32 25.18 13.07
CA VAL A 326 -14.09 25.60 14.46
C VAL A 326 -13.87 27.10 14.61
N SER A 327 -13.59 27.81 13.50
CA SER A 327 -13.46 29.25 13.47
C SER A 327 -13.71 29.80 12.07
N ALA A 328 -14.21 31.03 12.00
CA ALA A 328 -14.31 31.81 10.77
C ALA A 328 -14.14 33.30 11.08
N SER A 329 -13.59 34.06 10.13
CA SER A 329 -13.46 35.52 10.24
C SER A 329 -13.49 36.19 8.87
N ALA A 330 -14.12 37.36 8.79
CA ALA A 330 -14.14 38.21 7.61
C ALA A 330 -12.98 39.22 7.64
N VAL A 331 -12.33 39.42 6.50
CA VAL A 331 -11.25 40.41 6.36
C VAL A 331 -11.77 41.85 6.54
N SER A 332 -13.02 42.12 6.16
CA SER A 332 -13.66 43.44 6.37
C SER A 332 -14.00 43.75 7.84
N GLY A 333 -13.89 42.78 8.73
CA GLY A 333 -14.39 42.88 10.11
C GLY A 333 -15.90 42.67 10.26
N ALA A 334 -16.62 42.28 9.20
CA ALA A 334 -18.00 41.82 9.30
C ALA A 334 -18.13 40.67 10.32
N GLU A 335 -19.28 40.60 11.00
CA GLU A 335 -19.51 39.59 12.03
C GLU A 335 -19.86 38.23 11.39
N ILE A 336 -19.27 37.16 11.91
CA ILE A 336 -19.54 35.78 11.49
C ILE A 336 -19.85 34.92 12.71
N HIS A 337 -20.98 34.24 12.67
CA HIS A 337 -21.31 33.17 13.61
C HIS A 337 -21.36 31.83 12.90
N LEU A 338 -20.79 30.80 13.52
CA LEU A 338 -20.92 29.42 13.07
C LEU A 338 -22.29 28.88 13.50
N ASP A 339 -22.99 28.21 12.59
CA ASP A 339 -24.28 27.57 12.81
C ASP A 339 -24.25 26.10 12.35
N GLY A 340 -25.13 25.30 12.94
CA GLY A 340 -25.18 23.84 12.81
C GLY A 340 -24.18 23.11 13.72
N ASP A 341 -24.45 21.82 13.98
CA ASP A 341 -23.69 21.00 14.94
C ASP A 341 -22.18 20.89 14.62
N ARG A 342 -21.80 21.10 13.35
CA ARG A 342 -20.42 21.06 12.86
C ARG A 342 -19.91 22.42 12.40
N GLY A 343 -20.65 23.51 12.62
CA GLY A 343 -20.31 24.84 12.13
C GLY A 343 -20.38 24.97 10.60
N GLN A 344 -21.12 24.07 9.94
CA GLN A 344 -21.16 23.95 8.48
C GLN A 344 -21.89 25.11 7.78
N ASN A 345 -22.64 25.92 8.54
CA ASN A 345 -23.32 27.11 8.04
C ASN A 345 -22.70 28.35 8.68
N PHE A 346 -22.53 29.43 7.91
CA PHE A 346 -22.11 30.71 8.46
C PHE A 346 -23.28 31.70 8.45
N ILE A 347 -23.52 32.34 9.58
CA ILE A 347 -24.38 33.53 9.67
C ILE A 347 -23.46 34.73 9.51
N TYR A 348 -23.57 35.42 8.38
CA TYR A 348 -22.75 36.57 8.00
C TYR A 348 -23.55 37.87 8.13
N ASP A 349 -23.02 38.84 8.88
CA ASP A 349 -23.63 40.15 9.10
C ASP A 349 -22.65 41.29 8.75
N PRO A 350 -22.77 41.89 7.55
CA PRO A 350 -21.94 43.02 7.15
C PRO A 350 -22.33 44.34 7.83
N SER A 351 -23.53 44.45 8.43
CA SER A 351 -24.00 45.67 9.13
C SER A 351 -23.25 45.94 10.44
N LYS A 352 -22.37 45.02 10.84
CA LYS A 352 -21.54 45.12 12.04
C LYS A 352 -20.17 45.73 11.77
N THR A 353 -19.87 46.06 10.53
CA THR A 353 -18.63 46.74 10.16
C THR A 353 -18.94 48.01 9.37
N VAL A 354 -18.14 49.06 9.60
CA VAL A 354 -18.19 50.29 8.80
C VAL A 354 -17.47 50.15 7.46
N ALA A 355 -16.92 48.97 7.16
CA ALA A 355 -16.09 48.75 5.99
C ALA A 355 -16.87 48.84 4.67
N PHE A 356 -18.20 48.78 4.70
CA PHE A 356 -19.05 48.80 3.51
C PHE A 356 -19.83 50.10 3.29
N GLU A 357 -20.07 50.89 4.34
CA GLU A 357 -20.88 52.15 4.37
C GLU A 357 -20.58 53.22 3.29
N TYR A 358 -19.58 52.99 2.45
CA TYR A 358 -19.31 53.84 1.29
C TYR A 358 -20.08 53.43 0.03
N LEU A 359 -20.78 52.29 0.05
CA LEU A 359 -21.41 51.66 -1.11
C LEU A 359 -22.82 52.19 -1.33
N GLY A 360 -23.00 53.00 -2.37
CA GLY A 360 -24.33 53.44 -2.78
C GLY A 360 -25.15 52.36 -3.50
N VAL A 361 -26.41 52.67 -3.81
CA VAL A 361 -27.31 51.77 -4.54
C VAL A 361 -26.72 51.33 -5.89
N GLY A 362 -26.58 50.02 -6.06
CA GLY A 362 -26.04 49.41 -7.27
C GLY A 362 -24.51 49.24 -7.26
N GLU A 363 -23.84 49.70 -6.22
CA GLU A 363 -22.42 49.42 -5.96
C GLU A 363 -22.26 48.09 -5.21
N THR A 364 -21.10 47.47 -5.37
CA THR A 364 -20.77 46.21 -4.70
C THR A 364 -19.33 46.17 -4.24
N ALA A 365 -19.08 45.40 -3.18
CA ALA A 365 -17.75 45.03 -2.73
C ALA A 365 -17.67 43.52 -2.48
N SER A 366 -16.46 42.98 -2.45
CA SER A 366 -16.19 41.60 -2.05
C SER A 366 -15.55 41.55 -0.68
N ASP A 367 -15.95 40.56 0.12
CA ASP A 367 -15.35 40.26 1.42
C ASP A 367 -14.78 38.84 1.42
N LEU A 368 -13.57 38.69 1.92
CA LEU A 368 -12.90 37.39 2.03
C LEU A 368 -13.10 36.85 3.43
N ILE A 369 -13.68 35.66 3.50
CA ILE A 369 -13.87 34.92 4.73
C ILE A 369 -12.84 33.79 4.78
N THR A 370 -12.09 33.74 5.87
CA THR A 370 -11.17 32.64 6.18
C THR A 370 -11.76 31.80 7.30
N TYR A 371 -11.69 30.48 7.17
CA TYR A 371 -12.22 29.54 8.16
C TYR A 371 -11.29 28.36 8.39
N THR A 372 -11.38 27.73 9.57
CA THR A 372 -10.57 26.56 9.93
C THR A 372 -11.43 25.32 9.96
N VAL A 373 -11.11 24.34 9.12
CA VAL A 373 -11.70 23.01 9.10
C VAL A 373 -10.80 22.07 9.89
N VAL A 374 -11.40 21.20 10.72
CA VAL A 374 -10.70 20.15 11.45
C VAL A 374 -11.33 18.79 11.17
N ASP A 375 -10.49 17.77 11.10
CA ASP A 375 -10.90 16.37 11.11
C ASP A 375 -11.24 15.88 12.53
N ARG A 376 -11.54 14.59 12.67
CA ARG A 376 -11.88 13.98 13.97
C ARG A 376 -10.67 13.71 14.86
N HIS A 377 -9.48 13.63 14.29
CA HIS A 377 -8.22 13.29 14.96
C HIS A 377 -7.38 14.54 15.30
N GLY A 378 -7.84 15.73 14.89
CA GLY A 378 -7.26 17.03 15.21
C GLY A 378 -6.38 17.64 14.12
N GLY A 379 -6.28 17.05 12.93
CA GLY A 379 -5.69 17.72 11.78
C GLY A 379 -6.54 18.91 11.36
N ALA A 380 -5.89 19.96 10.86
CA ALA A 380 -6.53 21.25 10.63
C ALA A 380 -6.05 21.89 9.32
N ALA A 381 -6.98 22.53 8.61
CA ALA A 381 -6.72 23.25 7.38
C ALA A 381 -7.51 24.55 7.29
N THR A 382 -6.99 25.51 6.53
CA THR A 382 -7.63 26.81 6.32
C THR A 382 -8.34 26.85 4.97
N GLY A 383 -9.64 27.09 5.00
CA GLY A 383 -10.46 27.36 3.82
C GLY A 383 -10.72 28.85 3.61
N GLN A 384 -11.11 29.18 2.38
CA GLN A 384 -11.42 30.55 1.96
C GLN A 384 -12.72 30.57 1.18
N LEU A 385 -13.57 31.55 1.46
CA LEU A 385 -14.72 31.86 0.60
C LEU A 385 -14.85 33.36 0.41
N THR A 386 -15.35 33.78 -0.75
CA THR A 386 -15.63 35.19 -1.04
C THR A 386 -17.13 35.43 -1.06
N ILE A 387 -17.58 36.48 -0.39
CA ILE A 387 -18.98 36.91 -0.42
C ILE A 387 -19.09 38.30 -1.07
N THR A 388 -20.18 38.54 -1.80
CA THR A 388 -20.47 39.85 -2.40
C THR A 388 -21.44 40.61 -1.50
N VAL A 389 -21.09 41.85 -1.17
CA VAL A 389 -21.92 42.80 -0.42
C VAL A 389 -22.40 43.87 -1.38
N GLN A 390 -23.70 44.15 -1.36
CA GLN A 390 -24.34 45.20 -2.15
C GLN A 390 -24.60 46.43 -1.29
N GLY A 391 -24.37 47.59 -1.89
CA GLY A 391 -24.68 48.89 -1.31
C GLY A 391 -26.18 49.17 -1.20
N SER A 392 -26.52 50.01 -0.24
CA SER A 392 -27.85 50.56 0.03
C SER A 392 -27.81 52.07 -0.20
N ASN A 393 -28.88 52.80 0.13
CA ASN A 393 -28.81 54.26 0.14
C ASN A 393 -28.76 54.69 1.59
N ASP A 394 -27.70 55.38 1.98
CA ASP A 394 -27.58 55.95 3.31
C ASP A 394 -28.25 57.33 3.40
N VAL A 395 -28.56 57.75 4.62
CA VAL A 395 -29.21 59.05 4.84
C VAL A 395 -28.12 60.11 5.03
N PRO A 396 -28.19 61.25 4.34
CA PRO A 396 -27.22 62.32 4.53
C PRO A 396 -27.31 62.92 5.94
N THR A 397 -26.15 63.17 6.52
CA THR A 397 -26.02 63.85 7.82
C THR A 397 -25.80 65.34 7.61
N ALA A 398 -26.81 66.13 7.98
CA ALA A 398 -26.71 67.59 7.97
C ALA A 398 -26.06 68.13 9.26
N ARG A 399 -25.23 69.16 9.16
CA ARG A 399 -24.63 69.88 10.31
C ARG A 399 -25.12 71.32 10.35
N SER A 400 -25.30 71.85 11.55
CA SER A 400 -25.82 73.21 11.71
C SER A 400 -24.84 74.26 11.21
N ASP A 401 -25.36 75.20 10.42
CA ASP A 401 -24.64 76.38 9.97
C ASP A 401 -24.96 77.61 10.81
N ALA A 402 -24.03 78.55 10.82
CA ALA A 402 -24.23 79.89 11.36
C ALA A 402 -23.69 80.93 10.37
N PHE A 403 -24.53 81.90 10.03
CA PHE A 403 -24.17 83.01 9.17
C PHE A 403 -24.60 84.33 9.82
N SER A 404 -23.81 85.37 9.60
CA SER A 404 -24.18 86.75 9.90
C SER A 404 -24.19 87.51 8.59
N VAL A 405 -25.26 88.26 8.37
CA VAL A 405 -25.47 89.09 7.19
C VAL A 405 -25.91 90.45 7.66
N ASP A 406 -25.38 91.49 7.05
CA ASP A 406 -25.84 92.84 7.29
C ASP A 406 -27.27 92.99 6.76
N GLU A 407 -28.05 93.87 7.40
CA GLU A 407 -29.33 94.27 6.85
C GLU A 407 -29.16 94.77 5.40
N ASP A 408 -30.18 94.49 4.58
CA ASP A 408 -30.25 94.87 3.16
C ASP A 408 -29.19 94.28 2.22
N HIS A 409 -28.46 93.25 2.66
CA HIS A 409 -27.52 92.51 1.81
C HIS A 409 -28.07 91.14 1.38
N ILE A 410 -27.85 90.80 0.11
CA ILE A 410 -28.05 89.43 -0.39
C ILE A 410 -26.80 88.63 -0.04
N ALA A 411 -26.99 87.47 0.60
CA ALA A 411 -25.91 86.55 0.92
C ALA A 411 -26.12 85.21 0.20
N THR A 412 -25.02 84.65 -0.31
CA THR A 412 -24.98 83.26 -0.78
C THR A 412 -24.46 82.39 0.35
N LEU A 413 -25.29 81.48 0.84
CA LEU A 413 -24.98 80.63 1.98
C LEU A 413 -24.61 79.21 1.51
N ALA A 414 -23.40 78.76 1.83
CA ALA A 414 -22.93 77.42 1.49
C ALA A 414 -23.33 76.41 2.60
N VAL A 415 -24.61 76.05 2.63
CA VAL A 415 -25.21 75.21 3.69
C VAL A 415 -24.89 73.72 3.59
N LEU A 416 -24.29 73.26 2.49
CA LEU A 416 -23.92 71.86 2.31
C LEU A 416 -22.44 71.58 2.65
N ALA A 417 -21.67 72.63 3.01
CA ALA A 417 -20.22 72.54 3.10
C ALA A 417 -19.71 71.67 4.27
N ASN A 418 -20.54 71.50 5.30
CA ASN A 418 -20.28 70.70 6.50
C ASN A 418 -21.17 69.45 6.58
N ASP A 419 -22.05 69.25 5.60
CA ASP A 419 -22.90 68.07 5.48
C ASP A 419 -22.11 66.92 4.85
N SER A 420 -22.51 65.69 5.12
CA SER A 420 -21.85 64.49 4.58
C SER A 420 -22.84 63.39 4.29
N ASP A 421 -22.57 62.62 3.24
CA ASP A 421 -23.21 61.33 2.97
C ASP A 421 -22.14 60.23 3.06
N PRO A 422 -22.41 59.09 3.71
CA PRO A 422 -21.53 57.93 3.64
C PRO A 422 -21.30 57.42 2.21
N ASP A 423 -22.32 57.49 1.35
CA ASP A 423 -22.29 56.99 -0.02
C ASP A 423 -21.27 57.76 -0.88
N ARG A 424 -20.24 57.05 -1.39
CA ARG A 424 -19.06 57.70 -2.02
C ARG A 424 -19.38 58.56 -3.23
N ASN A 425 -20.43 58.21 -3.96
CA ASN A 425 -20.81 58.85 -5.22
C ASN A 425 -22.10 59.68 -5.11
N ASP A 426 -22.58 59.92 -3.89
CA ASP A 426 -23.77 60.73 -3.66
C ASP A 426 -23.49 62.23 -3.76
N THR A 427 -24.48 62.96 -4.28
CA THR A 427 -24.44 64.42 -4.36
C THR A 427 -25.54 65.02 -3.50
N LEU A 428 -25.14 65.73 -2.46
CA LEU A 428 -26.05 66.41 -1.55
C LEU A 428 -26.80 67.54 -2.24
N ARG A 429 -28.08 67.68 -1.91
CA ARG A 429 -28.93 68.80 -2.35
C ARG A 429 -29.93 69.18 -1.28
N VAL A 430 -30.17 70.48 -1.12
CA VAL A 430 -31.25 70.98 -0.27
C VAL A 430 -32.58 70.76 -0.98
N VAL A 431 -33.52 70.10 -0.32
CA VAL A 431 -34.85 69.80 -0.89
C VAL A 431 -35.99 70.58 -0.23
N LYS A 432 -35.78 71.09 0.99
CA LYS A 432 -36.77 71.88 1.73
C LYS A 432 -36.10 72.98 2.56
N ILE A 433 -36.77 74.11 2.72
CA ILE A 433 -36.44 75.18 3.66
C ILE A 433 -37.69 75.45 4.50
N ASN A 434 -37.58 75.40 5.84
CA ASN A 434 -38.73 75.53 6.76
C ASN A 434 -39.93 74.62 6.40
N GLY A 435 -39.65 73.40 5.95
CA GLY A 435 -40.66 72.43 5.53
C GLY A 435 -41.30 72.70 4.16
N GLN A 436 -41.00 73.83 3.53
CA GLN A 436 -41.42 74.15 2.16
C GLN A 436 -40.46 73.51 1.16
N ALA A 437 -40.98 72.74 0.21
CA ALA A 437 -40.18 72.20 -0.88
C ALA A 437 -39.60 73.36 -1.72
N ILE A 438 -38.34 73.21 -2.10
CA ILE A 438 -37.65 74.22 -2.92
C ILE A 438 -37.45 73.70 -4.33
N SER A 439 -37.57 74.60 -5.30
CA SER A 439 -37.12 74.39 -6.66
C SER A 439 -35.92 75.28 -6.90
N PHE A 440 -34.87 74.74 -7.51
CA PHE A 440 -33.66 75.49 -7.80
C PHE A 440 -33.98 76.80 -8.55
N GLY A 441 -33.45 77.92 -8.06
CA GLY A 441 -33.65 79.24 -8.64
C GLY A 441 -34.91 80.00 -8.20
N ASN A 442 -35.77 79.41 -7.35
CA ASN A 442 -36.94 80.09 -6.80
C ASN A 442 -36.71 80.55 -5.36
N PRO A 443 -37.12 81.78 -4.99
CA PRO A 443 -36.92 82.30 -3.65
C PRO A 443 -37.84 81.64 -2.62
N VAL A 444 -37.35 81.48 -1.39
CA VAL A 444 -38.17 81.07 -0.24
C VAL A 444 -38.28 82.22 0.76
N ALA A 445 -39.51 82.63 1.09
CA ALA A 445 -39.74 83.64 2.12
C ALA A 445 -39.57 83.02 3.52
N LEU A 446 -38.63 83.56 4.30
CA LEU A 446 -38.46 83.19 5.71
C LEU A 446 -39.40 84.03 6.58
N ALA A 447 -40.06 83.41 7.57
CA ALA A 447 -41.08 84.07 8.41
C ALA A 447 -40.49 85.15 9.35
N SER A 448 -39.16 85.22 9.50
CA SER A 448 -38.51 86.28 10.30
C SER A 448 -37.06 86.49 9.85
N GLY A 449 -36.81 87.53 9.05
CA GLY A 449 -35.63 88.35 9.35
C GLY A 449 -35.97 89.10 10.63
N CYS A 450 -35.13 89.04 11.67
CA CYS A 450 -35.31 89.87 12.85
C CYS A 450 -35.17 91.33 12.40
N ALA A 451 -36.30 92.02 12.24
CA ALA A 451 -36.36 93.47 12.17
C ALA A 451 -37.35 93.92 13.22
N ASP A 452 -36.80 94.47 14.31
CA ASP A 452 -37.48 95.39 15.21
C ASP A 452 -38.32 96.38 14.37
N PRO A 453 -39.64 96.56 14.63
CA PRO A 453 -40.55 97.31 13.75
C PRO A 453 -40.32 98.84 13.67
N ALA A 454 -39.15 99.36 14.04
CA ALA A 454 -38.76 100.71 13.69
C ALA A 454 -37.99 100.73 12.36
N TYR A 455 -38.70 101.10 11.28
CA TYR A 455 -38.23 101.47 9.93
C TYR A 455 -38.25 100.43 8.79
N HIS A 456 -39.26 100.61 7.92
CA HIS A 456 -39.29 100.46 6.45
C HIS A 456 -38.86 99.16 5.72
N ARG A 457 -39.89 98.46 5.22
CA ARG A 457 -40.02 97.78 3.90
C ARG A 457 -38.72 97.31 3.20
N ARG A 458 -38.51 95.99 3.15
CA ARG A 458 -38.62 95.13 1.95
C ARG A 458 -38.31 93.67 2.30
N ALA A 459 -38.94 92.75 1.58
CA ALA A 459 -38.78 91.31 1.74
C ALA A 459 -37.36 90.89 1.34
N ALA A 460 -36.64 90.24 2.26
CA ALA A 460 -35.45 89.46 1.94
C ALA A 460 -35.90 88.12 1.36
N ALA A 461 -35.50 87.85 0.12
CA ALA A 461 -35.55 86.53 -0.48
C ALA A 461 -34.19 85.86 -0.25
N VAL A 462 -34.23 84.63 0.25
CA VAL A 462 -33.09 83.69 0.22
C VAL A 462 -33.19 82.85 -1.03
#